data_AF-A0A8T5A4I4-F1
#
_entry.id   AF-A0A8T5A4I4-F1
#
_cell.length_a   1.000
_cell.length_b   1.000
_cell.length_c   1.000
_cell.angle_alpha   90.00
_cell.angle_beta   90.00
_cell.angle_gamma   90.00
#
_symmetry.space_group_name_H-M   'P 1'
#
loop_
_entity.id
_entity.type
_entity.pdbx_description
1 polymer ?
#
loop_
_entity_poly.entity_id
_entity_poly.type
_entity_poly.pdbx_seq_one_letter_code
_entity_poly.pdbx_strand_id
1 'polypeptide(L)'
;PELRIRGSTVEFEKVPTMIRVRASLSKTRLPYFTFLCSEGCTYLKEYLESRLMVGEELTPESPLIAPGERRVNATRKFLWSTKVGAILRGSRRAGKGGPTGIRGAGFDWRPYVLRAYADTALDIAESKGLISHPWRQFFMGHKGDIEARYSTNKGRLPPDMVEEMRAAYKRCEPYLQTISQGREEDPELTTLRTMVESGVLDLSKPNVRNYLIQKLGIEDAEVRVARMRESGLDEHTAFARIVCEELGIEPMRIEASKPESNDDPKRVISEDELERYLAEGWDVQTVLPSGRILIRKG
;
A
#
# COMPACT_ATOMS: atom_id res chain seq x y z
N PRO A 1 9.73 16.54 15.82
CA PRO A 1 9.56 15.38 14.91
C PRO A 1 8.14 14.87 15.06
N GLU A 2 7.48 14.50 13.96
CA GLU A 2 6.11 13.95 14.00
C GLU A 2 6.09 12.46 14.39
N LEU A 3 7.27 11.84 14.54
CA LEU A 3 7.45 10.47 15.02
C LEU A 3 7.63 10.47 16.54
N ARG A 4 6.91 9.57 17.23
CA ARG A 4 7.03 9.29 18.66
C ARG A 4 7.35 7.82 18.90
N ILE A 5 8.21 7.57 19.88
CA ILE A 5 8.55 6.23 20.35
C ILE A 5 7.99 6.11 21.76
N ARG A 6 7.16 5.10 22.00
CA ARG A 6 6.56 4.79 23.30
C ARG A 6 6.85 3.33 23.63
N GLY A 7 7.87 3.08 24.46
CA GLY A 7 8.35 1.72 24.73
C GLY A 7 8.85 1.06 23.44
N SER A 8 8.21 -0.03 23.04
CA SER A 8 8.53 -0.79 21.82
C SER A 8 7.69 -0.38 20.59
N THR A 9 6.82 0.61 20.72
CA THR A 9 5.89 1.03 19.64
C THR A 9 6.29 2.38 19.05
N VAL A 10 6.15 2.50 17.74
CA VAL A 10 6.40 3.74 16.99
C VAL A 10 5.09 4.27 16.40
N GLU A 11 4.83 5.55 16.64
CA GLU A 11 3.62 6.24 16.18
C GLU A 11 3.98 7.52 15.42
N PHE A 12 3.18 7.85 14.41
CA PHE A 12 3.27 9.12 13.68
C PHE A 12 2.08 10.01 14.04
N GLU A 13 2.35 11.21 14.55
CA GLU A 13 1.33 12.22 14.88
C GLU A 13 0.58 12.70 13.62
N LYS A 14 1.27 12.71 12.47
CA LYS A 14 0.71 13.13 11.17
C LYS A 14 1.21 12.22 10.06
N VAL A 15 0.28 11.80 9.20
CA VAL A 15 0.53 10.99 8.00
C VAL A 15 -0.18 11.64 6.80
N PRO A 16 0.48 11.89 5.66
CA PRO A 16 1.91 11.71 5.35
C PRO A 16 2.84 12.45 6.34
N THR A 17 3.96 11.87 6.77
CA THR A 17 4.87 12.53 7.75
C THR A 17 5.91 13.42 7.07
N MET A 18 6.29 14.53 7.68
CA MET A 18 7.24 15.49 7.10
C MET A 18 8.70 15.00 7.16
N ILE A 19 9.38 14.99 6.01
CA ILE A 19 10.82 14.82 5.88
C ILE A 19 11.49 16.16 5.57
N ARG A 20 12.39 16.62 6.44
CA ARG A 20 13.14 17.87 6.24
C ARG A 20 14.51 17.60 5.64
N VAL A 21 14.80 18.25 4.51
CA VAL A 21 16.11 18.20 3.85
C VAL A 21 16.92 19.43 4.24
N ARG A 22 18.13 19.20 4.77
CA ARG A 22 19.03 20.28 5.20
C ARG A 22 19.60 21.01 3.99
N ALA A 23 19.85 22.31 4.15
CA ALA A 23 20.48 23.16 3.13
C ALA A 23 21.76 22.56 2.53
N SER A 24 22.62 21.95 3.36
CA SER A 24 23.88 21.33 2.91
C SER A 24 23.70 20.15 1.95
N LEU A 25 22.51 19.54 1.91
CA LEU A 25 22.17 18.42 1.02
C LEU A 25 21.30 18.86 -0.16
N SER A 26 20.86 20.12 -0.18
CA SER A 26 20.05 20.66 -1.26
C SER A 26 20.94 21.19 -2.39
N LYS A 27 20.51 20.98 -3.64
CA LYS A 27 21.16 21.55 -4.83
C LYS A 27 21.17 23.08 -4.81
N THR A 28 20.17 23.67 -4.18
CA THR A 28 19.96 25.13 -4.11
C THR A 28 20.59 25.76 -2.87
N ARG A 29 21.20 24.93 -1.99
CA ARG A 29 21.70 25.33 -0.67
C ARG A 29 20.63 25.92 0.25
N LEU A 30 19.36 25.70 -0.06
CA LEU A 30 18.22 26.07 0.78
C LEU A 30 17.64 24.82 1.42
N PRO A 31 17.21 24.87 2.70
CA PRO A 31 16.44 23.77 3.25
C PRO A 31 15.14 23.64 2.46
N TYR A 32 14.56 22.46 2.43
CA TYR A 32 13.19 22.23 1.96
C TYR A 32 12.62 21.03 2.70
N PHE A 33 11.36 20.71 2.46
CA PHE A 33 10.76 19.50 3.00
C PHE A 33 9.94 18.79 1.92
N THR A 34 9.76 17.50 2.14
CA THR A 34 8.80 16.66 1.42
C THR A 34 8.05 15.82 2.45
N PHE A 35 7.19 14.92 2.00
CA PHE A 35 6.48 14.01 2.87
C PHE A 35 6.83 12.55 2.57
N LEU A 36 6.66 11.70 3.58
CA LEU A 36 6.66 10.25 3.46
C LEU A 36 5.21 9.79 3.44
N CYS A 37 4.82 9.09 2.37
CA CYS A 37 3.47 8.56 2.22
C CYS A 37 3.12 7.53 3.30
N SER A 38 1.84 7.21 3.46
CA SER A 38 1.35 6.26 4.47
C SER A 38 2.02 4.88 4.41
N GLU A 39 2.14 4.28 3.22
CA GLU A 39 2.88 3.03 3.00
C GLU A 39 4.33 3.13 3.49
N GLY A 40 5.03 4.23 3.15
CA GLY A 40 6.39 4.47 3.63
C GLY A 40 6.47 4.65 5.15
N CYS A 41 5.45 5.26 5.78
CA CYS A 41 5.35 5.37 7.23
C CYS A 41 5.19 4.00 7.87
N THR A 42 4.38 3.11 7.29
CA THR A 42 4.21 1.72 7.74
C THR A 42 5.53 0.96 7.72
N TYR A 43 6.25 0.97 6.60
CA TYR A 43 7.56 0.30 6.52
C TYR A 43 8.59 0.89 7.49
N LEU A 44 8.57 2.21 7.67
CA LEU A 44 9.47 2.86 8.62
C LEU A 44 9.12 2.50 10.07
N LYS A 45 7.83 2.42 10.41
CA LYS A 45 7.35 1.97 11.71
C LYS A 45 7.87 0.56 12.00
N GLU A 46 7.56 -0.40 11.13
CA GLU A 46 7.95 -1.80 11.30
C GLU A 46 9.47 -1.95 11.44
N TYR A 47 10.24 -1.21 10.63
CA TYR A 47 11.69 -1.21 10.71
C TYR A 47 12.21 -0.69 12.05
N LEU A 48 11.68 0.42 12.55
CA LEU A 48 12.12 0.98 13.83
C LEU A 48 11.66 0.13 15.02
N GLU A 49 10.46 -0.44 14.98
CA GLU A 49 9.98 -1.38 15.99
C GLU A 49 10.85 -2.64 16.03
N SER A 50 11.28 -3.16 14.87
CA SER A 50 12.20 -4.30 14.82
C SER A 50 13.55 -3.99 15.49
N ARG A 51 14.02 -2.74 15.43
CA ARG A 51 15.24 -2.27 16.13
C ARG A 51 15.02 -2.17 17.63
N LEU A 52 13.86 -1.68 18.07
CA LEU A 52 13.50 -1.65 19.49
C LEU A 52 13.39 -3.07 20.07
N MET A 53 12.84 -4.02 19.31
CA MET A 53 12.70 -5.42 19.74
C MET A 53 14.04 -6.13 20.00
N VAL A 54 15.10 -5.77 19.26
CA VAL A 54 16.46 -6.30 19.51
C VAL A 54 17.20 -5.52 20.62
N GLY A 55 16.52 -4.63 21.34
CA GLY A 55 17.06 -3.86 22.45
C GLY A 55 17.86 -2.63 22.06
N GLU A 56 17.74 -2.14 20.81
CA GLU A 56 18.40 -0.89 20.42
C GLU A 56 17.69 0.33 21.03
N GLU A 57 18.43 1.17 21.76
CA GLU A 57 17.92 2.45 22.26
C GLU A 57 17.95 3.52 21.16
N LEU A 58 16.77 3.92 20.67
CA LEU A 58 16.62 4.94 19.64
C LEU A 58 16.46 6.34 20.25
N THR A 59 17.35 7.26 19.91
CA THR A 59 17.26 8.69 20.29
C THR A 59 16.94 9.56 19.07
N PRO A 60 16.57 10.85 19.24
CA PRO A 60 16.36 11.77 18.12
C PRO A 60 17.58 11.93 17.20
N GLU A 61 18.78 11.62 17.69
CA GLU A 61 20.03 11.69 16.94
C GLU A 61 20.41 10.34 16.32
N SER A 62 19.71 9.24 16.65
CA SER A 62 19.95 7.93 16.06
C SER A 62 19.72 7.96 14.54
N PRO A 63 20.52 7.22 13.76
CA PRO A 63 20.29 7.13 12.32
C PRO A 63 18.93 6.50 12.05
N LEU A 64 18.16 7.12 11.15
CA LEU A 64 16.86 6.59 10.74
C LEU A 64 17.02 5.22 10.09
N ILE A 65 17.99 5.08 9.17
CA ILE A 65 18.43 3.81 8.60
C ILE A 65 19.85 3.54 9.09
N ALA A 66 19.99 2.55 9.97
CA ALA A 66 21.27 2.23 10.60
C ALA A 66 22.14 1.34 9.70
N PRO A 67 23.48 1.42 9.81
CA PRO A 67 24.34 0.32 9.41
C PRO A 67 23.93 -0.92 10.22
N GLY A 68 23.68 -2.06 9.57
CA GLY A 68 23.39 -3.32 10.26
C GLY A 68 24.48 -3.72 11.26
N GLU A 69 24.25 -4.78 12.05
CA GLU A 69 25.05 -5.21 13.22
C GLU A 69 26.41 -4.52 13.35
N ARG A 70 26.53 -3.70 14.40
CA ARG A 70 27.75 -2.99 14.76
C ARG A 70 28.92 -3.97 14.73
N ARG A 71 29.67 -3.96 13.63
CA ARG A 71 31.03 -4.50 13.65
C ARG A 71 31.74 -3.74 14.76
N VAL A 72 32.51 -4.44 15.57
CA VAL A 72 33.22 -3.93 16.76
C VAL A 72 34.06 -2.66 16.46
N ASN A 73 34.39 -2.41 15.19
CA ASN A 73 35.13 -1.23 14.70
C ASN A 73 34.29 -0.19 13.92
N ALA A 74 32.94 -0.23 14.01
CA ALA A 74 32.07 0.69 13.30
C ALA A 74 31.94 2.03 14.05
N THR A 75 32.88 2.94 13.83
CA THR A 75 32.87 4.31 14.40
C THR A 75 31.83 5.24 13.77
N ARG A 76 31.08 4.78 12.76
CA ARG A 76 30.21 5.63 11.95
C ARG A 76 28.75 5.51 12.33
N LYS A 77 28.15 6.67 12.62
CA LYS A 77 26.74 6.82 12.96
C LYS A 77 25.78 6.63 11.77
N PHE A 78 26.16 7.05 10.56
CA PHE A 78 25.29 7.02 9.38
C PHE A 78 25.88 6.17 8.25
N LEU A 79 25.01 5.58 7.43
CA LEU A 79 25.38 4.89 6.20
C LEU A 79 25.99 5.86 5.17
N TRP A 80 26.93 5.35 4.38
CA TRP A 80 27.41 6.06 3.19
C TRP A 80 26.36 6.08 2.09
N SER A 81 26.31 7.17 1.32
CA SER A 81 25.45 7.25 0.13
C SER A 81 25.71 6.13 -0.87
N THR A 82 26.97 5.73 -1.03
CA THR A 82 27.37 4.57 -1.86
C THR A 82 26.81 3.25 -1.34
N LYS A 83 26.75 3.08 0.00
CA LYS A 83 26.18 1.89 0.64
C LYS A 83 24.65 1.87 0.51
N VAL A 84 23.98 3.02 0.67
CA VAL A 84 22.53 3.14 0.40
C VAL A 84 22.24 2.77 -1.05
N GLY A 85 23.00 3.31 -2.01
CA GLY A 85 22.84 2.96 -3.42
C GLY A 85 23.09 1.47 -3.72
N ALA A 86 24.01 0.83 -3.01
CA ALA A 86 24.26 -0.60 -3.13
C ALA A 86 23.13 -1.46 -2.54
N ILE A 87 22.55 -1.05 -1.40
CA ILE A 87 21.39 -1.71 -0.77
C ILE A 87 20.19 -1.61 -1.71
N LEU A 88 19.85 -0.40 -2.19
CA LEU A 88 18.73 -0.18 -3.11
C LEU A 88 18.88 -0.98 -4.41
N ARG A 89 20.09 -1.01 -4.99
CA ARG A 89 20.35 -1.75 -6.22
C ARG A 89 20.27 -3.27 -6.02
N GLY A 90 20.65 -3.77 -4.84
CA GLY A 90 20.79 -5.18 -4.58
C GLY A 90 22.12 -5.76 -5.05
N SER A 91 22.60 -6.76 -4.30
CA SER A 91 23.77 -7.56 -4.65
C SER A 91 23.45 -8.56 -5.75
N ARG A 92 24.41 -8.82 -6.66
CA ARG A 92 24.36 -9.96 -7.59
C ARG A 92 24.93 -11.25 -6.98
N ARG A 93 25.57 -11.18 -5.80
CA ARG A 93 26.11 -12.38 -5.15
C ARG A 93 24.96 -13.23 -4.66
N ALA A 94 24.85 -14.43 -5.23
CA ALA A 94 24.07 -15.51 -4.67
C ALA A 94 24.71 -15.93 -3.33
N GLY A 95 23.98 -15.74 -2.23
CA GLY A 95 24.42 -16.17 -0.90
C GLY A 95 23.70 -15.43 0.23
N LYS A 96 22.84 -16.18 0.95
CA LYS A 96 21.83 -15.76 1.95
C LYS A 96 20.68 -14.90 1.37
N GLY A 97 19.74 -15.56 0.67
CA GLY A 97 18.40 -15.00 0.44
C GLY A 97 18.06 -14.48 -0.97
N GLY A 98 18.89 -14.75 -1.98
CA GLY A 98 18.62 -14.29 -3.36
C GLY A 98 18.92 -12.79 -3.59
N PRO A 99 18.73 -12.29 -4.82
CA PRO A 99 18.88 -10.86 -5.11
C PRO A 99 17.79 -10.07 -4.34
N THR A 100 18.16 -8.96 -3.71
CA THR A 100 17.24 -8.06 -2.99
C THR A 100 17.13 -6.71 -3.70
N GLY A 101 16.22 -5.84 -3.27
CA GLY A 101 16.04 -4.50 -3.86
C GLY A 101 15.67 -4.56 -5.35
N ILE A 102 16.15 -3.59 -6.14
CA ILE A 102 15.81 -3.42 -7.57
C ILE A 102 16.13 -4.68 -8.38
N ARG A 103 17.31 -5.28 -8.17
CA ARG A 103 17.71 -6.52 -8.87
C ARG A 103 16.96 -7.74 -8.38
N GLY A 104 16.56 -7.75 -7.11
CA GLY A 104 15.68 -8.77 -6.56
C GLY A 104 14.33 -8.82 -7.23
N ALA A 105 13.80 -7.65 -7.58
CA ALA A 105 12.57 -7.50 -8.34
C ALA A 105 12.74 -7.72 -9.87
N GLY A 106 13.92 -8.16 -10.35
CA GLY A 106 14.15 -8.48 -11.77
C GLY A 106 14.59 -7.30 -12.64
N PHE A 107 14.87 -6.12 -12.08
CA PHE A 107 15.28 -4.93 -12.83
C PHE A 107 16.80 -4.66 -12.72
N ASP A 108 17.45 -4.17 -13.79
CA ASP A 108 18.85 -3.68 -13.72
C ASP A 108 18.93 -2.15 -13.60
N TRP A 109 17.90 -1.53 -13.01
CA TRP A 109 17.81 -0.08 -12.88
C TRP A 109 18.85 0.50 -11.89
N ARG A 110 19.16 1.78 -12.09
CA ARG A 110 19.90 2.59 -11.13
C ARG A 110 18.93 3.12 -10.07
N PRO A 111 19.34 3.32 -8.80
CA PRO A 111 18.45 3.86 -7.76
C PRO A 111 17.78 5.21 -8.12
N TYR A 112 18.45 6.05 -8.93
CA TYR A 112 17.87 7.31 -9.41
C TYR A 112 16.55 7.12 -10.20
N VAL A 113 16.32 5.96 -10.81
CA VAL A 113 15.06 5.67 -11.53
C VAL A 113 13.85 5.75 -10.59
N LEU A 114 13.99 5.38 -9.32
CA LEU A 114 12.91 5.51 -8.33
C LEU A 114 12.51 6.98 -8.10
N ARG A 115 13.47 7.90 -8.20
CA ARG A 115 13.18 9.34 -8.13
C ARG A 115 12.46 9.82 -9.39
N ALA A 116 12.86 9.34 -10.56
CA ALA A 116 12.17 9.67 -11.82
C ALA A 116 10.72 9.13 -11.81
N TYR A 117 10.51 7.92 -11.28
CA TYR A 117 9.17 7.36 -11.06
C TYR A 117 8.31 8.27 -10.18
N ALA A 118 8.83 8.73 -9.02
CA ALA A 118 8.12 9.65 -8.16
C ALA A 118 7.82 11.00 -8.82
N ASP A 119 8.73 11.52 -9.65
CA ASP A 119 8.51 12.74 -10.43
C ASP A 119 7.34 12.58 -11.41
N THR A 120 7.36 11.49 -12.21
CA THR A 120 6.28 11.17 -13.14
C THR A 120 4.94 10.96 -12.42
N ALA A 121 4.94 10.29 -11.26
CA ALA A 121 3.73 10.12 -10.46
C ALA A 121 3.14 11.46 -10.00
N LEU A 122 3.99 12.40 -9.56
CA LEU A 122 3.55 13.74 -9.20
C LEU A 122 3.15 14.59 -10.42
N ASP A 123 3.77 14.36 -11.58
CA ASP A 123 3.39 15.00 -12.85
C ASP A 123 1.99 14.56 -13.31
N ILE A 124 1.69 13.26 -13.19
CA ILE A 124 0.34 12.72 -13.41
C ILE A 124 -0.65 13.36 -12.42
N ALA A 125 -0.30 13.44 -11.14
CA ALA A 125 -1.15 14.08 -10.14
C ALA A 125 -1.36 15.58 -10.40
N GLU A 126 -0.35 16.29 -10.92
CA GLU A 126 -0.45 17.69 -11.36
C GLU A 126 -1.43 17.83 -12.52
N SER A 127 -1.34 16.99 -13.55
CA SER A 127 -2.27 17.00 -14.69
C SER A 127 -3.73 16.77 -14.30
N LYS A 128 -3.95 16.06 -13.17
CA LYS A 128 -5.27 15.81 -12.58
C LYS A 128 -5.72 16.88 -11.59
N GLY A 129 -4.93 17.95 -11.41
CA GLY A 129 -5.25 19.06 -10.52
C GLY A 129 -5.14 18.73 -9.03
N LEU A 130 -4.50 17.62 -8.66
CA LEU A 130 -4.40 17.18 -7.25
C LEU A 130 -3.35 17.98 -6.48
N ILE A 131 -2.33 18.45 -7.18
CA ILE A 131 -1.20 19.23 -6.67
C ILE A 131 -0.85 20.35 -7.67
N SER A 132 -0.39 21.49 -7.16
CA SER A 132 0.07 22.59 -8.00
C SER A 132 1.50 22.37 -8.51
N HIS A 133 1.82 22.90 -9.69
CA HIS A 133 3.18 22.88 -10.24
C HIS A 133 4.24 23.36 -9.23
N PRO A 134 4.05 24.49 -8.53
CA PRO A 134 5.05 24.98 -7.59
C PRO A 134 5.26 24.05 -6.37
N TRP A 135 4.21 23.35 -5.90
CA TRP A 135 4.35 22.36 -4.82
C TRP A 135 5.07 21.10 -5.29
N ARG A 136 4.81 20.61 -6.51
CA ARG A 136 5.57 19.49 -7.08
C ARG A 136 7.05 19.83 -7.18
N GLN A 137 7.40 20.97 -7.78
CA GLN A 137 8.79 21.42 -7.89
C GLN A 137 9.46 21.54 -6.51
N PHE A 138 8.74 22.06 -5.52
CA PHE A 138 9.23 22.15 -4.14
C PHE A 138 9.49 20.77 -3.51
N PHE A 139 8.57 19.81 -3.63
CA PHE A 139 8.77 18.45 -3.10
C PHE A 139 9.94 17.71 -3.76
N MET A 140 10.21 18.02 -5.02
CA MET A 140 11.37 17.52 -5.74
C MET A 140 12.66 18.28 -5.39
N GLY A 141 12.60 19.38 -4.64
CA GLY A 141 13.78 20.21 -4.34
C GLY A 141 14.34 20.88 -5.61
N HIS A 142 13.46 21.20 -6.55
CA HIS A 142 13.76 21.99 -7.74
C HIS A 142 13.56 23.49 -7.45
N LYS A 143 14.23 24.34 -8.25
CA LYS A 143 14.07 25.79 -8.14
C LYS A 143 12.69 26.22 -8.62
N GLY A 144 12.03 27.08 -7.85
CA GLY A 144 10.74 27.65 -8.23
C GLY A 144 10.26 28.74 -7.28
N ASP A 145 9.10 29.33 -7.59
CA ASP A 145 8.55 30.49 -6.89
C ASP A 145 8.27 30.23 -5.40
N ILE A 146 7.84 29.02 -5.06
CA ILE A 146 7.60 28.64 -3.67
C ILE A 146 8.92 28.45 -2.91
N GLU A 147 9.96 27.93 -3.55
CA GLU A 147 11.28 27.85 -2.93
C GLU A 147 11.84 29.26 -2.66
N ALA A 148 11.65 30.19 -3.60
CA ALA A 148 12.00 31.59 -3.41
C ALA A 148 11.26 32.18 -2.21
N ARG A 149 9.92 32.04 -2.13
CA ARG A 149 9.12 32.50 -0.97
C ARG A 149 9.52 31.83 0.36
N TYR A 150 9.85 30.55 0.32
CA TYR A 150 10.30 29.81 1.50
C TYR A 150 11.66 30.31 1.99
N SER A 151 12.59 30.53 1.08
CA SER A 151 13.94 31.02 1.39
C SER A 151 13.93 32.46 1.92
N THR A 152 13.10 33.33 1.34
CA THR A 152 12.92 34.71 1.82
C THR A 152 12.24 34.76 3.19
N ASN A 153 11.36 33.80 3.51
CA ASN A 153 10.76 33.65 4.83
C ASN A 153 11.64 32.88 5.84
N LYS A 154 12.97 32.90 5.68
CA LYS A 154 13.94 32.22 6.57
C LYS A 154 13.68 30.71 6.71
N GLY A 155 13.17 30.07 5.67
CA GLY A 155 12.84 28.65 5.68
C GLY A 155 11.66 28.31 6.57
N ARG A 156 10.66 29.20 6.66
CA ARG A 156 9.39 28.94 7.37
C ARG A 156 8.21 29.26 6.45
N LEU A 157 7.34 28.28 6.23
CA LEU A 157 6.01 28.51 5.67
C LEU A 157 5.01 28.67 6.83
N PRO A 158 3.90 29.40 6.62
CA PRO A 158 2.77 29.37 7.54
C PRO A 158 2.32 27.92 7.82
N PRO A 159 1.97 27.56 9.07
CA PRO A 159 1.53 26.20 9.41
C PRO A 159 0.37 25.71 8.54
N ASP A 160 -0.60 26.58 8.25
CA ASP A 160 -1.78 26.23 7.44
C ASP A 160 -1.38 25.84 6.02
N MET A 161 -0.44 26.57 5.41
CA MET A 161 0.11 26.25 4.09
C MET A 161 0.85 24.90 4.11
N VAL A 162 1.57 24.57 5.18
CA VAL A 162 2.23 23.27 5.32
C VAL A 162 1.19 22.14 5.36
N GLU A 163 0.08 22.34 6.06
CA GLU A 163 -0.99 21.33 6.13
C GLU A 163 -1.77 21.22 4.80
N GLU A 164 -1.97 22.31 4.07
CA GLU A 164 -2.47 22.27 2.69
C GLU A 164 -1.54 21.49 1.76
N MET A 165 -0.23 21.73 1.86
CA MET A 165 0.78 20.98 1.11
C MET A 165 0.76 19.48 1.50
N ARG A 166 0.57 19.15 2.77
CA ARG A 166 0.42 17.77 3.24
C ARG A 166 -0.84 17.12 2.67
N ALA A 167 -1.97 17.83 2.69
CA ALA A 167 -3.23 17.34 2.11
C ALA A 167 -3.10 17.11 0.60
N ALA A 168 -2.42 18.01 -0.11
CA ALA A 168 -2.12 17.84 -1.53
C ALA A 168 -1.23 16.63 -1.80
N TYR A 169 -0.17 16.45 -1.02
CA TYR A 169 0.66 15.25 -1.10
C TYR A 169 -0.15 13.98 -0.83
N LYS A 170 -1.04 14.00 0.19
CA LYS A 170 -1.91 12.87 0.53
C LYS A 170 -2.80 12.44 -0.64
N ARG A 171 -3.39 13.40 -1.38
CA ARG A 171 -4.16 13.11 -2.60
C ARG A 171 -3.33 12.46 -3.71
N CYS A 172 -2.01 12.64 -3.69
CA CYS A 172 -1.09 12.03 -4.67
C CYS A 172 -0.66 10.61 -4.28
N GLU A 173 -0.91 10.15 -3.05
CA GLU A 173 -0.49 8.82 -2.57
C GLU A 173 -0.88 7.66 -3.50
N PRO A 174 -2.08 7.64 -4.13
CA PRO A 174 -2.44 6.56 -5.06
C PRO A 174 -1.50 6.39 -6.26
N TYR A 175 -0.71 7.41 -6.60
CA TYR A 175 0.30 7.33 -7.67
C TYR A 175 1.71 7.04 -7.15
N LEU A 176 1.93 7.21 -5.84
CA LEU A 176 3.23 7.10 -5.19
C LEU A 176 3.43 5.76 -4.47
N GLN A 177 2.35 5.01 -4.28
CA GLN A 177 2.33 3.79 -3.49
C GLN A 177 2.17 2.54 -4.34
N THR A 178 2.68 1.43 -3.82
CA THR A 178 2.59 0.12 -4.47
C THR A 178 1.49 -0.75 -3.89
N ILE A 179 1.23 -0.60 -2.60
CA ILE A 179 -0.04 -1.03 -2.02
C ILE A 179 -1.10 -0.21 -2.72
N SER A 180 -2.00 -0.90 -3.41
CA SER A 180 -3.26 -0.32 -3.82
C SER A 180 -3.92 0.17 -2.53
N GLN A 181 -3.78 1.45 -2.19
CA GLN A 181 -4.83 2.08 -1.40
C GLN A 181 -6.06 1.74 -2.20
N GLY A 182 -7.01 1.04 -1.58
CA GLY A 182 -8.33 0.96 -2.16
C GLY A 182 -8.61 2.37 -2.67
N ARG A 183 -8.65 2.53 -4.01
CA ARG A 183 -9.68 3.37 -4.62
C ARG A 183 -10.86 3.17 -3.70
N GLU A 184 -11.48 4.20 -3.11
CA GLU A 184 -12.77 4.04 -2.42
C GLU A 184 -13.50 2.91 -3.13
N GLU A 185 -13.42 1.69 -2.59
CA GLU A 185 -13.79 0.54 -3.38
C GLU A 185 -15.28 0.77 -3.39
N ASP A 186 -15.86 0.83 -4.59
CA ASP A 186 -17.30 0.91 -4.72
C ASP A 186 -17.87 -0.03 -3.64
N PRO A 187 -18.68 0.46 -2.69
CA PRO A 187 -19.20 -0.37 -1.62
C PRO A 187 -19.81 -1.69 -2.15
N GLU A 188 -20.29 -1.69 -3.40
CA GLU A 188 -20.64 -2.91 -4.15
C GLU A 188 -19.44 -3.83 -4.42
N LEU A 189 -18.31 -3.34 -4.93
CA LEU A 189 -17.10 -4.14 -5.19
C LEU A 189 -16.52 -4.76 -3.92
N THR A 190 -16.42 -4.01 -2.81
CA THR A 190 -15.96 -4.58 -1.52
C THR A 190 -16.94 -5.65 -1.02
N THR A 191 -18.24 -5.43 -1.23
CA THR A 191 -19.27 -6.41 -0.90
C THR A 191 -19.11 -7.68 -1.73
N LEU A 192 -18.92 -7.56 -3.06
CA LEU A 192 -18.71 -8.70 -3.97
C LEU A 192 -17.44 -9.47 -3.63
N ARG A 193 -16.34 -8.75 -3.36
CA ARG A 193 -15.09 -9.34 -2.90
C ARG A 193 -15.30 -10.19 -1.65
N THR A 194 -15.96 -9.61 -0.64
CA THR A 194 -16.24 -10.30 0.62
C THR A 194 -17.10 -11.54 0.41
N MET A 195 -18.15 -11.44 -0.42
CA MET A 195 -19.04 -12.56 -0.73
C MET A 195 -18.37 -13.70 -1.51
N VAL A 196 -17.40 -13.37 -2.37
CA VAL A 196 -16.58 -14.36 -3.10
C VAL A 196 -15.57 -15.02 -2.16
N GLU A 197 -14.84 -14.23 -1.35
CA GLU A 197 -13.87 -14.77 -0.37
C GLU A 197 -14.54 -15.63 0.70
N SER A 198 -15.76 -15.29 1.11
CA SER A 198 -16.52 -16.07 2.11
C SER A 198 -17.23 -17.30 1.53
N GLY A 199 -17.23 -17.48 0.21
CA GLY A 199 -17.91 -18.58 -0.48
C GLY A 199 -19.44 -18.47 -0.49
N VAL A 200 -19.99 -17.28 -0.26
CA VAL A 200 -21.45 -17.02 -0.31
C VAL A 200 -21.96 -17.04 -1.75
N LEU A 201 -21.15 -16.53 -2.68
CA LEU A 201 -21.46 -16.59 -4.10
C LEU A 201 -20.97 -17.89 -4.72
N ASP A 202 -21.93 -18.72 -5.10
CA ASP A 202 -21.65 -19.95 -5.84
C ASP A 202 -21.32 -19.63 -7.31
N LEU A 203 -20.02 -19.54 -7.60
CA LEU A 203 -19.47 -19.26 -8.93
C LEU A 203 -19.73 -20.38 -9.95
N SER A 204 -20.27 -21.53 -9.53
CA SER A 204 -20.71 -22.57 -10.46
C SER A 204 -22.04 -22.22 -11.14
N LYS A 205 -22.86 -21.35 -10.54
CA LYS A 205 -24.20 -21.06 -11.03
C LYS A 205 -24.18 -20.04 -12.18
N PRO A 206 -24.80 -20.33 -13.34
CA PRO A 206 -24.78 -19.45 -14.51
C PRO A 206 -25.30 -18.02 -14.26
N ASN A 207 -26.33 -17.87 -13.42
CA ASN A 207 -26.88 -16.56 -13.07
C ASN A 207 -25.90 -15.70 -12.27
N VAL A 208 -25.13 -16.31 -11.35
CA VAL A 208 -24.08 -15.62 -10.58
C VAL A 208 -22.93 -15.22 -11.50
N ARG A 209 -22.52 -16.11 -12.42
CA ARG A 209 -21.48 -15.80 -13.41
C ARG A 209 -21.86 -14.61 -14.28
N ASN A 210 -23.06 -14.63 -14.86
CA ASN A 210 -23.54 -13.55 -15.73
C ASN A 210 -23.62 -12.21 -14.99
N TYR A 211 -24.11 -12.24 -13.75
CA TYR A 211 -24.14 -11.06 -12.89
C TYR A 211 -22.73 -10.48 -12.67
N LEU A 212 -21.75 -11.33 -12.34
CA LEU A 212 -20.36 -10.89 -12.11
C LEU A 212 -19.68 -10.39 -13.39
N ILE A 213 -19.92 -11.03 -14.54
CA ILE A 213 -19.39 -10.57 -15.84
C ILE A 213 -19.87 -9.14 -16.13
N GLN A 214 -21.17 -8.90 -15.98
CA GLN A 214 -21.76 -7.58 -16.22
C GLN A 214 -21.29 -6.54 -15.21
N LYS A 215 -21.27 -6.90 -13.92
CA LYS A 215 -20.93 -5.97 -12.84
C LYS A 215 -19.44 -5.63 -12.79
N LEU A 216 -18.56 -6.58 -13.09
CA LEU A 216 -17.11 -6.36 -13.09
C LEU A 216 -16.61 -5.90 -14.47
N GLY A 217 -17.47 -5.79 -15.48
CA GLY A 217 -17.09 -5.37 -16.82
C GLY A 217 -16.11 -6.34 -17.50
N ILE A 218 -16.30 -7.64 -17.29
CA ILE A 218 -15.38 -8.67 -17.80
C ILE A 218 -15.62 -8.86 -19.29
N GLU A 219 -14.81 -8.20 -20.11
CA GLU A 219 -14.80 -8.41 -21.55
C GLU A 219 -14.18 -9.78 -21.89
N ASP A 220 -14.71 -10.41 -22.94
CA ASP A 220 -14.21 -11.68 -23.49
C ASP A 220 -14.06 -12.83 -22.48
N ALA A 221 -14.93 -12.87 -21.46
CA ALA A 221 -14.89 -13.88 -20.40
C ALA A 221 -14.87 -15.32 -20.96
N GLU A 222 -15.67 -15.60 -21.99
CA GLU A 222 -15.72 -16.92 -22.64
C GLU A 222 -14.40 -17.29 -23.32
N VAL A 223 -13.73 -16.34 -23.98
CA VAL A 223 -12.44 -16.55 -24.64
C VAL A 223 -11.35 -16.79 -23.61
N ARG A 224 -11.34 -16.01 -22.51
CA ARG A 224 -10.41 -16.19 -21.38
C ARG A 224 -10.58 -17.56 -20.73
N VAL A 225 -11.82 -18.00 -20.50
CA VAL A 225 -12.12 -19.33 -19.97
C VAL A 225 -11.66 -20.42 -20.93
N ALA A 226 -11.95 -20.30 -22.24
CA ALA A 226 -11.54 -21.27 -23.25
C ALA A 226 -10.01 -21.44 -23.30
N ARG A 227 -9.25 -20.35 -23.24
CA ARG A 227 -7.78 -20.37 -23.21
C ARG A 227 -7.23 -21.07 -21.96
N MET A 228 -7.87 -20.90 -20.81
CA MET A 228 -7.48 -21.58 -19.58
C MET A 228 -7.84 -23.08 -19.62
N ARG A 229 -8.93 -23.45 -20.30
CA ARG A 229 -9.30 -24.86 -20.55
C ARG A 229 -8.27 -25.58 -21.41
N GLU A 230 -7.72 -24.93 -22.42
CA GLU A 230 -6.61 -25.47 -23.23
C GLU A 230 -5.36 -25.75 -22.38
N SER A 231 -5.22 -25.04 -21.26
CA SER A 231 -4.13 -25.24 -20.27
C SER A 231 -4.46 -26.31 -19.21
N GLY A 232 -5.58 -27.03 -19.37
CA GLY A 232 -5.97 -28.15 -18.49
C GLY A 232 -6.80 -27.77 -17.26
N LEU A 233 -7.26 -26.53 -17.13
CA LEU A 233 -8.16 -26.12 -16.05
C LEU A 233 -9.62 -26.46 -16.39
N ASP A 234 -10.38 -26.91 -15.40
CA ASP A 234 -11.83 -27.03 -15.56
C ASP A 234 -12.48 -25.64 -15.64
N GLU A 235 -13.66 -25.59 -16.24
CA GLU A 235 -14.37 -24.35 -16.53
C GLU A 235 -14.71 -23.54 -15.26
N HIS A 236 -15.02 -24.22 -14.15
CA HIS A 236 -15.35 -23.55 -12.89
C HIS A 236 -14.12 -22.89 -12.29
N THR A 237 -12.99 -23.60 -12.26
CA THR A 237 -11.73 -23.07 -11.76
C THR A 237 -11.20 -21.94 -12.65
N ALA A 238 -11.33 -22.07 -13.98
CA ALA A 238 -10.95 -21.02 -14.93
C ALA A 238 -11.75 -19.73 -14.69
N PHE A 239 -13.08 -19.83 -14.55
CA PHE A 239 -13.92 -18.67 -14.28
C PHE A 239 -13.64 -18.06 -12.90
N ALA A 240 -13.47 -18.88 -11.87
CA ALA A 240 -13.14 -18.41 -10.53
C ALA A 240 -11.82 -17.61 -10.53
N ARG A 241 -10.81 -18.06 -11.26
CA ARG A 241 -9.54 -17.33 -11.42
C ARG A 241 -9.71 -15.97 -12.07
N ILE A 242 -10.54 -15.88 -13.11
CA ILE A 242 -10.85 -14.61 -13.78
C ILE A 242 -11.51 -13.65 -12.78
N VAL A 243 -12.54 -14.10 -12.06
CA VAL A 243 -13.22 -13.27 -11.05
C VAL A 243 -12.26 -12.84 -9.93
N CYS A 244 -11.37 -13.72 -9.48
CA CYS A 244 -10.34 -13.38 -8.48
C CYS A 244 -9.39 -12.29 -8.99
N GLU A 245 -8.92 -12.42 -10.23
CA GLU A 245 -8.03 -11.45 -10.87
C GLU A 245 -8.68 -10.06 -10.94
N GLU A 246 -9.95 -9.99 -11.37
CA GLU A 246 -10.70 -8.72 -11.45
C GLU A 246 -10.99 -8.11 -10.07
N LEU A 247 -11.18 -8.94 -9.05
CA LEU A 247 -11.42 -8.50 -7.67
C LEU A 247 -10.14 -8.30 -6.84
N GLY A 248 -8.96 -8.53 -7.42
CA GLY A 248 -7.67 -8.44 -6.70
C GLY A 248 -7.55 -9.43 -5.53
N ILE A 249 -8.18 -10.59 -5.64
CA ILE A 249 -8.14 -11.68 -4.65
C ILE A 249 -7.08 -12.70 -5.08
N GLU A 250 -6.24 -13.17 -4.15
CA GLU A 250 -5.35 -14.29 -4.47
C GLU A 250 -6.12 -15.61 -4.60
N PRO A 251 -5.97 -16.37 -5.71
CA PRO A 251 -6.74 -17.59 -5.97
C PRO A 251 -6.65 -18.67 -4.87
N MET A 252 -5.52 -18.70 -4.15
CA MET A 252 -5.22 -19.69 -3.11
C MET A 252 -6.16 -19.58 -1.90
N ARG A 253 -6.79 -18.41 -1.66
CA ARG A 253 -7.80 -18.22 -0.60
C ARG A 253 -9.13 -18.91 -0.90
N ILE A 254 -9.46 -19.11 -2.18
CA ILE A 254 -10.73 -19.73 -2.59
C ILE A 254 -10.62 -21.26 -2.62
N GLU A 255 -9.45 -21.83 -2.95
CA GLU A 255 -9.28 -23.29 -2.92
C GLU A 255 -9.40 -23.87 -1.50
N ALA A 256 -9.00 -23.11 -0.46
CA ALA A 256 -9.26 -23.43 0.94
C ALA A 256 -10.75 -23.30 1.34
N SER A 257 -11.55 -22.70 0.46
CA SER A 257 -12.99 -22.46 0.60
C SER A 257 -13.81 -23.34 -0.36
N LYS A 258 -13.21 -24.40 -0.94
CA LYS A 258 -14.01 -25.43 -1.62
C LYS A 258 -15.02 -25.98 -0.63
N PRO A 259 -16.31 -26.08 -0.99
CA PRO A 259 -17.30 -26.71 -0.14
C PRO A 259 -16.99 -28.22 -0.09
N GLU A 260 -16.18 -28.64 0.88
CA GLU A 260 -16.29 -29.99 1.39
C GLU A 260 -17.64 -30.09 2.09
N SER A 261 -18.63 -30.54 1.34
CA SER A 261 -20.02 -30.73 1.78
C SER A 261 -20.78 -29.46 2.16
N ASN A 262 -22.10 -29.54 2.04
CA ASN A 262 -23.08 -28.48 2.23
C ASN A 262 -23.30 -28.11 3.72
N ASP A 263 -22.26 -28.23 4.56
CA ASP A 263 -22.36 -28.26 6.03
C ASP A 263 -22.00 -26.93 6.71
N ASP A 264 -21.53 -25.91 5.98
CA ASP A 264 -21.28 -24.55 6.51
C ASP A 264 -22.21 -23.53 5.83
N PRO A 265 -23.51 -23.50 6.19
CA PRO A 265 -24.46 -22.61 5.54
C PRO A 265 -24.17 -21.16 5.95
N LYS A 266 -23.91 -20.32 4.96
CA LYS A 266 -23.69 -18.87 5.10
C LYS A 266 -24.83 -18.08 4.48
N ARG A 267 -25.22 -16.96 5.10
CA ARG A 267 -26.32 -16.11 4.63
C ARG A 267 -26.00 -14.63 4.82
N VAL A 268 -26.51 -13.80 3.92
CA VAL A 268 -26.46 -12.34 4.04
C VAL A 268 -27.87 -11.85 4.37
N ILE A 269 -28.02 -11.18 5.50
CA ILE A 269 -29.31 -10.75 6.06
C ILE A 269 -29.32 -9.24 6.33
N SER A 270 -30.51 -8.70 6.59
CA SER A 270 -30.70 -7.35 7.13
C SER A 270 -30.61 -7.33 8.66
N GLU A 271 -30.47 -6.15 9.25
CA GLU A 271 -30.43 -5.98 10.72
C GLU A 271 -31.75 -6.45 11.37
N ASP A 272 -32.89 -6.18 10.74
CA ASP A 272 -34.22 -6.60 11.22
C ASP A 272 -34.39 -8.13 11.32
N GLU A 273 -33.59 -8.89 10.58
CA GLU A 273 -33.62 -10.36 10.59
C GLU A 273 -32.61 -10.97 11.56
N LEU A 274 -31.69 -10.17 12.11
CA LEU A 274 -30.53 -10.67 12.88
C LEU A 274 -30.95 -11.38 14.15
N GLU A 275 -31.85 -10.78 14.94
CA GLU A 275 -32.28 -11.34 16.23
C GLU A 275 -32.86 -12.76 16.07
N ARG A 276 -33.62 -12.98 15.01
CA ARG A 276 -34.18 -14.29 14.66
C ARG A 276 -33.08 -15.31 14.41
N TYR A 277 -32.09 -14.96 13.57
CA TYR A 277 -31.03 -15.90 13.21
C TYR A 277 -30.07 -16.18 14.37
N LEU A 278 -29.79 -15.19 15.22
CA LEU A 278 -29.04 -15.41 16.46
C LEU A 278 -29.77 -16.40 17.38
N ALA A 279 -31.10 -16.29 17.51
CA ALA A 279 -31.92 -17.22 18.29
C ALA A 279 -31.94 -18.65 17.68
N GLU A 280 -31.78 -18.78 16.36
CA GLU A 280 -31.68 -20.06 15.66
C GLU A 280 -30.24 -20.65 15.68
N GLY A 281 -29.31 -20.05 16.42
CA GLY A 281 -27.94 -20.53 16.63
C GLY A 281 -26.95 -20.12 15.55
N TRP A 282 -27.19 -19.02 14.84
CA TRP A 282 -26.24 -18.48 13.86
C TRP A 282 -25.29 -17.46 14.50
N ASP A 283 -24.08 -17.35 13.97
CA ASP A 283 -23.06 -16.39 14.41
C ASP A 283 -22.81 -15.32 13.34
N VAL A 284 -22.55 -14.08 13.79
CA VAL A 284 -22.13 -12.98 12.91
C VAL A 284 -20.68 -13.16 12.50
N GLN A 285 -20.43 -13.17 11.19
CA GLN A 285 -19.08 -13.25 10.64
C GLN A 285 -18.51 -11.86 10.32
N THR A 286 -19.28 -11.02 9.63
CA THR A 286 -18.87 -9.64 9.31
C THR A 286 -20.07 -8.78 8.91
N VAL A 287 -19.91 -7.45 8.95
CA VAL A 287 -20.87 -6.48 8.42
C VAL A 287 -20.32 -5.93 7.11
N LEU A 288 -21.13 -5.97 6.07
CA LEU A 288 -20.77 -5.51 4.73
C LEU A 288 -20.91 -3.98 4.65
N PRO A 289 -20.15 -3.29 3.78
CA PRO A 289 -20.30 -1.85 3.55
C PRO A 289 -21.72 -1.40 3.14
N SER A 290 -22.52 -2.31 2.59
CA SER A 290 -23.94 -2.11 2.28
C SER A 290 -24.85 -2.04 3.52
N GLY A 291 -24.33 -2.27 4.72
CA GLY A 291 -25.10 -2.40 5.97
C GLY A 291 -25.73 -3.78 6.19
N ARG A 292 -25.59 -4.71 5.24
CA ARG A 292 -26.04 -6.10 5.40
C ARG A 292 -25.04 -6.93 6.22
N ILE A 293 -25.53 -7.98 6.86
CA ILE A 293 -24.77 -8.77 7.83
C ILE A 293 -24.55 -10.18 7.27
N LEU A 294 -23.30 -10.61 7.19
CA LEU A 294 -22.94 -11.98 6.85
C LEU A 294 -22.95 -12.84 8.13
N ILE A 295 -23.79 -13.87 8.13
CA ILE A 295 -23.93 -14.84 9.21
C ILE A 295 -23.56 -16.24 8.73
N ARG A 296 -23.13 -17.09 9.65
CA ARG A 296 -22.81 -18.51 9.42
C ARG A 296 -23.47 -19.39 10.48
N LYS A 297 -23.74 -20.64 10.16
CA LYS A 297 -24.19 -21.65 11.13
C LYS A 297 -23.09 -22.68 11.31
N GLY A 298 -22.63 -22.85 12.55
CA GLY A 298 -21.70 -23.90 12.93
C GLY A 298 -22.36 -25.27 13.06
#